data_AF-A0A4R9XDC4-F1
#
_entry.id   AF-A0A4R9XDC4-F1
#
_cell.length_a   1.000
_cell.length_b   1.000
_cell.length_c   1.000
_cell.angle_alpha   90.00
_cell.angle_beta   90.00
_cell.angle_gamma   90.00
#
_symmetry.space_group_name_H-M   'P 1'
#
loop_
_entity.id
_entity.type
_entity.pdbx_description
1 polymer ?
#
loop_
_entity_poly.entity_id
_entity_poly.type
_entity_poly.pdbx_seq_one_letter_code
_entity_poly.pdbx_strand_id
1 'polypeptide(L)' 'LMDKAAYLDFVVEIIRRSDDQKGFQILPRRWVVERTFGWMTRWRRLVRDYEQRIDVSQAMILVAMGGNLIRRNAHP' A
#
# COMPACT_ATOMS: atom_id res chain seq x y z
N LEU A 1 6.56 10.44 -10.42
CA LEU A 1 7.11 9.72 -9.24
C LEU A 1 8.27 10.50 -8.63
N MET A 2 9.37 10.71 -9.37
CA MET A 2 10.52 11.49 -8.89
C MET A 2 10.17 12.94 -8.53
N ASP A 3 9.30 13.57 -9.32
CA ASP A 3 8.77 14.92 -9.04
C ASP A 3 8.04 15.01 -7.68
N LYS A 4 7.13 14.07 -7.38
CA LYS A 4 6.47 13.98 -6.07
C LYS A 4 7.43 13.65 -4.93
N ALA A 5 8.44 12.82 -5.18
CA ALA A 5 9.43 12.48 -4.17
C ALA A 5 10.28 13.69 -3.80
N ALA A 6 10.67 14.51 -4.78
CA ALA A 6 11.37 15.76 -4.56
C ALA A 6 10.48 16.77 -3.79
N TYR A 7 9.20 16.87 -4.14
CA TYR A 7 8.25 17.74 -3.43
C TYR A 7 8.04 17.35 -1.96
N LEU A 8 8.06 16.05 -1.64
CA LEU A 8 7.82 15.51 -0.30
C LEU A 8 9.10 15.24 0.50
N ASP A 9 10.27 15.62 -0.03
CA ASP A 9 11.58 15.36 0.56
C ASP A 9 11.83 13.89 0.92
N PHE A 10 11.49 12.99 -0.01
CA PHE A 10 11.71 11.55 0.13
C PHE A 10 12.92 11.06 -0.69
N VAL A 11 13.79 10.29 -0.04
CA VAL A 11 14.82 9.50 -0.72
C VAL A 11 14.17 8.25 -1.32
N VAL A 12 14.22 8.13 -2.65
CA VAL A 12 13.67 6.99 -3.39
C VAL A 12 14.80 6.11 -3.92
N GLU A 13 14.79 4.85 -3.50
CA GLU A 13 15.66 3.81 -4.04
C GLU A 13 14.86 2.94 -5.02
N ILE A 14 15.29 2.87 -6.29
CA ILE A 14 14.68 2.00 -7.30
C ILE A 14 15.40 0.66 -7.28
N ILE A 15 14.67 -0.39 -6.89
CA ILE A 15 15.18 -1.76 -6.93
C ILE A 15 14.71 -2.41 -8.21
N ARG A 16 15.64 -2.67 -9.12
CA ARG A 16 15.36 -3.33 -10.40
C ARG A 16 15.11 -4.82 -10.19
N ARG A 17 14.16 -5.37 -10.96
CA ARG A 17 13.98 -6.81 -11.07
C ARG A 17 15.21 -7.42 -11.74
N SER A 18 15.74 -8.51 -11.19
CA SER A 18 16.80 -9.30 -11.83
C SER A 18 16.17 -10.35 -12.73
N ASP A 19 16.45 -10.31 -14.04
CA ASP A 19 15.88 -11.26 -15.00
C ASP A 19 16.46 -12.68 -14.84
N ASP A 20 17.68 -12.79 -14.32
CA ASP A 20 18.35 -14.07 -14.03
C ASP A 20 17.92 -14.71 -12.69
N GLN A 21 16.97 -14.09 -11.99
CA GLN A 21 16.56 -14.55 -10.67
C GLN A 21 15.71 -15.83 -10.74
N LYS A 22 16.24 -16.90 -10.14
CA LYS A 22 15.48 -18.14 -9.91
C LYS A 22 14.90 -18.14 -8.49
N GLY A 23 13.58 -18.24 -8.39
CA GLY A 23 12.86 -18.31 -7.10
C GLY A 23 12.54 -16.95 -6.48
N PHE A 24 12.20 -16.96 -5.19
CA PHE A 24 11.79 -15.76 -4.46
C PHE A 24 12.99 -15.05 -3.83
N GLN A 25 13.20 -13.77 -4.17
CA GLN A 25 14.13 -12.91 -3.45
C GLN A 25 13.40 -11.95 -2.52
N ILE A 26 13.93 -11.85 -1.31
CA ILE A 26 13.49 -10.90 -0.31
C ILE A 26 13.97 -9.51 -0.73
N LEU A 27 13.03 -8.64 -1.10
CA LEU A 27 13.32 -7.23 -1.34
C LEU A 27 13.19 -6.45 -0.03
N PRO A 28 14.04 -5.44 0.21
CA PRO A 28 13.94 -4.62 1.40
C PRO A 28 12.56 -3.94 1.45
N ARG A 29 11.97 -3.92 2.65
CA ARG A 29 10.63 -3.36 2.95
C ARG A 29 9.44 -3.95 2.18
N ARG A 30 9.61 -5.00 1.37
CA ARG A 30 8.52 -5.70 0.65
C ARG A 30 7.36 -6.08 1.56
N TRP A 31 7.68 -6.63 2.73
CA TRP A 31 6.68 -7.05 3.71
C TRP A 31 5.84 -5.89 4.27
N VAL A 32 6.36 -4.67 4.29
CA VAL A 32 5.60 -3.49 4.74
C VAL A 32 4.49 -3.16 3.73
N VAL A 33 4.82 -3.25 2.44
CA VAL A 33 3.88 -3.02 1.35
C VAL A 33 2.83 -4.14 1.32
N GLU A 34 3.26 -5.40 1.30
CA GLU A 34 2.36 -6.57 1.29
C GLU A 34 1.44 -6.60 2.52
N ARG A 35 1.95 -6.26 3.71
CA ARG A 35 1.13 -6.15 4.93
C ARG A 35 0.05 -5.08 4.82
N THR A 36 0.35 -3.95 4.18
CA THR A 36 -0.63 -2.87 3.97
C THR A 36 -1.79 -3.36 3.09
N PHE A 37 -1.47 -4.07 2.00
CA PHE A 37 -2.49 -4.70 1.17
C PHE A 37 -3.27 -5.78 1.93
N GLY A 38 -2.61 -6.61 2.75
CA GLY A 38 -3.28 -7.61 3.58
C GLY A 38 -4.26 -7.02 4.59
N TRP A 39 -4.01 -5.82 5.12
CA TRP A 39 -4.98 -5.10 5.95
C TRP A 39 -6.16 -4.56 5.13
N MET A 40 -5.93 -4.07 3.91
CA MET A 40 -7.00 -3.62 3.02
C MET A 40 -7.92 -4.76 2.58
N THR A 41 -7.40 -5.97 2.39
CA THR A 41 -8.21 -7.14 2.03
C THR A 41 -9.30 -7.47 3.06
N ARG A 42 -9.14 -7.06 4.33
CA ARG A 42 -10.19 -7.20 5.36
C ARG A 42 -11.42 -6.33 5.08
N TRP A 43 -11.25 -5.25 4.32
CA TRP A 43 -12.33 -4.38 3.88
C TRP A 43 -12.90 -4.91 2.57
N ARG A 44 -14.02 -5.63 2.64
CA ARG A 44 -14.63 -6.31 1.48
C ARG A 44 -14.83 -5.41 0.25
N ARG A 45 -15.12 -4.12 0.46
CA ARG A 45 -15.27 -3.14 -0.65
C ARG A 45 -13.98 -2.85 -1.39
N LEU A 46 -12.81 -3.07 -0.80
CA LEU A 46 -11.50 -2.85 -1.46
C LEU A 46 -10.96 -4.10 -2.14
N VAL A 47 -11.65 -5.24 -2.05
CA VAL A 47 -11.22 -6.49 -2.70
C VAL A 47 -11.46 -6.45 -4.22
N ARG A 48 -12.47 -5.69 -4.65
CA ARG A 48 -12.73 -5.36 -6.05
C ARG A 48 -13.13 -3.90 -6.15
N ASP A 49 -12.79 -3.25 -7.25
CA ASP A 49 -13.29 -1.92 -7.55
C ASP A 49 -14.79 -2.00 -7.84
N TYR A 50 -15.60 -1.60 -6.86
CA TYR A 50 -17.05 -1.47 -7.00
C TYR A 50 -17.44 -0.03 -7.36
N GLU A 51 -16.57 0.92 -7.04
CA GLU A 51 -16.81 2.34 -7.19
C GLU A 51 -16.62 2.78 -8.64
N GLN A 52 -17.66 3.40 -9.22
CA GLN A 52 -17.59 3.95 -10.59
C GLN A 52 -16.76 5.24 -10.67
N ARG A 53 -16.58 5.93 -9.54
CA ARG A 53 -15.87 7.21 -9.49
C ARG A 53 -14.61 7.08 -8.66
N ILE A 54 -13.54 7.70 -9.16
CA ILE A 54 -12.19 7.64 -8.57
C ILE A 54 -12.16 8.30 -7.19
N ASP A 55 -12.92 9.38 -6.98
CA ASP A 55 -13.00 10.08 -5.69
C ASP A 55 -13.63 9.21 -4.60
N VAL A 56 -14.64 8.41 -4.96
CA VAL A 56 -15.27 7.45 -4.02
C VAL A 56 -14.32 6.30 -3.71
N SER A 57 -13.61 5.75 -4.70
CA SER A 57 -12.59 4.72 -4.47
C SER A 57 -11.49 5.23 -3.55
N GLN A 58 -10.99 6.45 -3.79
CA GLN A 58 -10.00 7.08 -2.93
C GLN A 58 -10.51 7.27 -1.50
N ALA A 59 -11.76 7.72 -1.31
CA ALA A 59 -12.36 7.87 0.00
C ALA A 59 -12.44 6.52 0.75
N MET A 60 -12.80 5.44 0.05
CA MET A 60 -12.85 4.09 0.63
C MET A 60 -11.48 3.61 1.11
N ILE A 61 -10.41 3.89 0.36
CA ILE A 61 -9.03 3.58 0.76
C ILE A 61 -8.66 4.35 2.04
N LEU A 62 -8.99 5.64 2.11
CA LEU A 62 -8.70 6.47 3.29
C LEU A 62 -9.45 5.98 4.54
N VAL A 63 -10.74 5.64 4.41
CA VAL A 63 -11.55 5.07 5.49
C VAL A 63 -10.93 3.75 6.00
N ALA A 64 -10.50 2.87 5.08
CA ALA A 64 -9.90 1.61 5.46
C ALA A 64 -8.58 1.78 6.23
N MET A 65 -7.73 2.71 5.80
CA MET A 65 -6.48 3.04 6.49
C MET A 65 -6.74 3.67 7.86
N GLY A 66 -7.70 4.60 7.95
CA GLY A 66 -8.11 5.21 9.22
C GLY A 66 -8.62 4.18 10.23
N GLY A 67 -9.50 3.28 9.80
CA GLY A 67 -10.00 2.21 10.68
C GLY A 67 -8.90 1.22 11.09
N ASN A 68 -7.90 0.98 10.24
CA ASN A 68 -6.74 0.16 10.61
C ASN A 68 -5.88 0.84 11.68
N LEU A 69 -5.65 2.16 11.57
CA LEU A 69 -4.91 2.93 12.56
C LEU A 69 -5.63 2.95 13.91
N ILE A 70 -6.94 3.23 13.92
CA ILE A 70 -7.76 3.24 15.13
C ILE A 70 -7.69 1.88 15.82
N ARG A 71 -7.85 0.77 15.07
CA ARG A 71 -7.77 -0.58 15.65
C ARG A 71 -6.43 -0.83 16.33
N ARG A 72 -5.32 -0.40 15.72
CA ARG A 72 -3.97 -0.59 16.27
C ARG A 72 -3.70 0.28 17.50
N ASN A 73 -4.26 1.49 17.56
CA ASN A 73 -4.06 2.38 18.69
C ASN A 73 -4.99 2.03 19.87
N ALA A 74 -6.23 1.63 19.59
CA ALA A 74 -7.21 1.31 20.62
C ALA A 74 -7.01 -0.10 21.22
N HIS A 75 -6.34 -1.00 20.49
CA HIS A 75 -6.04 -2.37 20.93
C HIS A 75 -4.56 -2.68 20.65
N PRO A 76 -3.64 -2.21 21.52
CA PRO A 76 -2.21 -2.46 21.38
C PRO A 76 -1.83 -3.93 21.58
#